data_AF-A0A946UH31-F1
#
_entry.id   AF-A0A946UH31-F1
#
_cell.length_a   1.000
_cell.length_b   1.000
_cell.length_c   1.000
_cell.angle_alpha   90.00
_cell.angle_beta   90.00
_cell.angle_gamma   90.00
#
_symmetry.space_group_name_H-M   'P 1'
#
loop_
_entity.id
_entity.type
_entity.pdbx_description
1 polymer ?
#
loop_
_entity_poly.entity_id
_entity_poly.type
_entity_poly.pdbx_seq_one_letter_code
_entity_poly.pdbx_strand_id
1 'polypeptide(L)'
;IFILVTVLSVFFGKPVESESDYGVATTRLQKAQPVLVPEGGHAAAGKWGFAAPGTFLLALFFLLVFVLYYAVNWKYLASVWPMS
;
A
#
# COMPACT_ATOMS: atom_id res chain seq x y z
N ILE A 1 -4.52 -34.31 -24.27
CA ILE A 1 -4.95 -35.36 -23.31
C ILE A 1 -4.78 -34.91 -21.86
N PHE A 2 -3.59 -34.43 -21.47
CA PHE A 2 -3.33 -33.87 -20.12
C PHE A 2 -4.33 -32.79 -19.69
N ILE A 3 -4.57 -31.78 -20.53
CA ILE A 3 -5.51 -30.68 -20.23
C ILE A 3 -6.92 -31.21 -19.92
N LEU A 4 -7.39 -32.20 -20.69
CA LEU A 4 -8.70 -32.81 -20.51
C LEU A 4 -8.80 -33.56 -19.17
N VAL A 5 -7.76 -34.32 -18.82
CA VAL A 5 -7.67 -35.03 -17.53
C VAL A 5 -7.62 -34.05 -16.37
N THR A 6 -6.85 -32.96 -16.47
CA THR A 6 -6.75 -31.94 -15.44
C THR A 6 -8.10 -31.26 -15.18
N VAL A 7 -8.79 -30.84 -16.25
CA VAL A 7 -10.10 -30.16 -16.11
C VAL A 7 -11.13 -31.09 -15.47
N LEU A 8 -11.23 -32.34 -15.93
CA LEU A 8 -12.15 -33.32 -15.33
C LEU A 8 -11.82 -33.60 -13.86
N SER A 9 -10.54 -33.68 -13.51
CA SER A 9 -10.09 -33.90 -12.14
C SER A 9 -10.38 -32.71 -11.22
N VAL A 10 -10.26 -31.47 -11.70
CA VAL A 10 -10.56 -30.28 -10.89
C VAL A 10 -12.05 -30.15 -10.58
N PHE A 11 -12.92 -30.46 -11.54
CA PHE A 11 -14.38 -30.32 -11.37
C PHE A 11 -15.07 -31.55 -10.78
N PHE A 12 -14.55 -32.75 -11.05
CA PHE A 12 -15.19 -34.03 -10.66
C PHE A 12 -14.26 -34.97 -9.88
N GLY A 13 -13.03 -34.57 -9.60
CA GLY A 13 -12.09 -35.34 -8.79
C GLY A 13 -12.42 -35.27 -7.30
N LYS A 14 -11.86 -36.20 -6.53
CA LYS A 14 -12.01 -36.23 -5.08
C LYS A 14 -11.30 -35.03 -4.45
N PRO A 15 -11.92 -34.31 -3.49
CA PRO A 15 -11.26 -33.22 -2.80
C PRO A 15 -10.03 -33.74 -2.04
N VAL A 16 -8.99 -32.90 -1.98
CA VAL A 16 -7.76 -33.20 -1.25
C VAL A 16 -8.01 -32.96 0.24
N GLU A 17 -8.11 -34.04 1.01
CA GLU A 17 -8.30 -33.98 2.45
C GLU A 17 -7.05 -33.44 3.15
N SER A 18 -7.26 -32.75 4.27
CA SER A 18 -6.22 -32.10 5.07
C SER A 18 -5.14 -33.05 5.60
N GLU A 19 -5.37 -34.37 5.59
CA GLU A 19 -4.45 -35.40 6.08
C GLU A 19 -3.60 -36.03 4.95
N SER A 20 -3.78 -35.60 3.70
CA SER A 20 -2.93 -36.03 2.58
C SER A 20 -1.57 -35.31 2.58
N ASP A 21 -0.52 -35.92 2.01
CA ASP A 21 0.82 -35.31 1.90
C ASP A 21 0.85 -33.99 1.12
N TYR A 22 -0.21 -33.70 0.35
CA TYR A 22 -0.42 -32.46 -0.40
C TYR A 22 -1.51 -31.57 0.22
N GLY A 23 -2.08 -31.98 1.35
CA GLY A 23 -3.07 -31.24 2.12
C GLY A 23 -2.41 -30.11 2.90
N VAL A 24 -2.99 -28.92 2.85
CA VAL A 24 -2.61 -27.83 3.75
C VAL A 24 -3.39 -28.00 5.05
N ALA A 25 -2.70 -28.29 6.15
CA ALA A 25 -3.30 -28.27 7.47
C ALA A 25 -3.83 -26.86 7.75
N THR A 26 -5.16 -26.70 7.73
CA THR A 26 -5.76 -25.39 8.01
C THR A 26 -5.73 -25.15 9.51
N THR A 27 -4.75 -24.39 9.99
CA THR A 27 -4.75 -23.89 11.36
C THR A 27 -5.87 -22.86 11.50
N ARG A 28 -6.82 -23.08 12.42
CA ARG A 28 -7.77 -22.02 12.80
C ARG A 28 -6.99 -20.87 13.43
N LEU A 29 -6.82 -19.79 12.67
CA LEU A 29 -6.33 -18.54 13.22
C LEU A 29 -7.37 -18.02 14.21
N GLN A 30 -6.96 -17.81 15.46
CA GLN A 30 -7.79 -17.08 16.42
C GLN A 30 -8.05 -15.68 15.84
N LYS A 31 -9.32 -15.29 15.79
CA LYS A 31 -9.70 -13.94 15.37
C LYS A 31 -9.01 -12.96 16.30
N ALA A 32 -8.05 -12.19 15.76
CA ALA A 32 -7.37 -11.16 16.53
C ALA A 32 -8.43 -10.22 17.12
N GLN A 33 -8.42 -10.07 18.44
CA GLN A 33 -9.23 -9.02 19.07
C GLN A 33 -8.73 -7.67 18.54
N PRO A 34 -9.63 -6.72 18.24
CA PRO A 34 -9.21 -5.38 17.88
C PRO A 34 -8.35 -4.87 19.04
N VAL A 35 -7.09 -4.56 18.75
CA VAL A 35 -6.25 -3.83 19.70
C VAL A 35 -6.98 -2.52 19.94
N LEU A 36 -7.51 -2.34 21.15
CA LEU A 36 -7.96 -1.04 21.63
C LEU A 36 -6.70 -0.21 21.74
N VAL A 37 -6.30 0.41 20.64
CA VAL A 37 -5.28 1.43 20.66
C VAL A 37 -5.87 2.53 21.56
N PRO A 38 -5.24 2.88 22.69
CA PRO A 38 -5.68 4.02 23.50
C PRO A 38 -5.87 5.20 22.56
N GLU A 39 -6.85 6.08 22.80
CA GLU A 39 -7.02 7.32 22.02
C GLU A 39 -5.64 7.97 21.80
N GLY A 40 -5.08 7.76 20.60
CA GLY A 40 -3.64 7.87 20.43
C GLY A 40 -2.93 6.69 19.76
N GLY A 41 -3.52 6.09 18.72
CA GLY A 41 -2.74 5.45 17.66
C GLY A 41 -1.84 6.46 16.96
N HIS A 42 -1.48 6.28 15.68
CA HIS A 42 -0.62 7.24 14.94
C HIS A 42 -1.02 8.74 15.07
N ALA A 43 -2.24 9.05 15.55
CA ALA A 43 -2.70 10.37 15.98
C ALA A 43 -2.04 10.96 17.27
N ALA A 44 -1.57 10.17 18.24
CA ALA A 44 -0.84 10.67 19.44
C ALA A 44 0.68 10.70 19.27
N ALA A 45 1.21 10.22 18.13
CA ALA A 45 2.65 10.19 17.85
C ALA A 45 3.24 11.57 17.46
N GLY A 46 2.53 12.65 17.79
CA GLY A 46 2.94 14.03 17.54
C GLY A 46 3.25 14.75 18.83
N LYS A 47 4.49 15.22 19.03
CA LYS A 47 4.73 16.20 20.09
C LYS A 47 3.74 17.37 19.86
N TRP A 48 2.97 17.76 20.89
CA TRP A 48 2.05 18.91 20.88
C TRP A 48 0.74 18.76 20.07
N GLY A 49 0.26 17.55 19.80
CA GLY A 49 -1.01 17.35 19.07
C GLY A 49 -0.90 17.59 17.56
N PHE A 50 0.32 17.71 17.05
CA PHE A 50 0.57 17.77 15.61
C PHE A 50 0.90 16.37 15.09
N ALA A 51 -0.05 15.75 14.39
CA ALA A 51 0.03 14.33 14.03
C ALA A 51 1.27 13.94 13.20
N ALA A 52 1.82 14.86 12.40
CA ALA A 52 2.95 14.55 11.51
C ALA A 52 3.86 15.77 11.19
N PRO A 53 4.63 16.29 12.17
CA PRO A 53 5.54 17.42 11.97
C PRO A 53 6.58 17.20 10.88
N GLY A 54 7.17 16.00 10.82
CA GLY A 54 8.19 15.69 9.83
C GLY A 54 7.65 15.74 8.41
N THR A 55 6.50 15.11 8.16
CA THR A 55 5.87 15.09 6.82
C THR A 55 5.45 16.49 6.39
N PHE A 56 4.92 17.29 7.30
CA PHE A 56 4.55 18.67 7.00
C PHE A 56 5.76 19.53 6.62
N LEU A 57 6.85 19.45 7.39
CA LEU A 57 8.09 20.16 7.07
C LEU A 57 8.67 19.71 5.72
N LEU A 58 8.63 18.40 5.43
CA LEU A 58 9.07 17.86 4.15
C LEU A 58 8.21 18.38 2.99
N ALA A 59 6.89 18.45 3.17
CA ALA A 59 5.97 19.00 2.18
C ALA A 59 6.25 20.49 1.91
N LEU A 60 6.47 21.29 2.96
CA LEU A 60 6.87 22.70 2.82
C LEU A 60 8.22 22.86 2.12
N PHE A 61 9.19 21.99 2.43
CA PHE A 61 10.49 21.99 1.77
C PHE A 61 10.37 21.71 0.26
N PHE A 62 9.63 20.67 -0.12
CA PHE A 62 9.41 20.37 -1.53
C PHE A 62 8.64 21.47 -2.25
N LEU A 63 7.64 22.08 -1.59
CA LEU A 63 6.91 23.22 -2.14
C LEU A 63 7.84 24.40 -2.38
N LEU A 64 8.71 24.74 -1.42
CA LEU A 64 9.68 25.82 -1.55
C LEU A 64 10.65 25.57 -2.71
N VAL A 65 11.21 24.36 -2.80
CA VAL A 65 12.11 23.97 -3.90
C VAL A 65 11.38 24.05 -5.25
N PHE A 66 10.14 23.58 -5.32
CA PHE A 66 9.32 23.66 -6.54
C PHE A 66 9.10 25.11 -6.99
N VAL A 67 8.70 25.99 -6.08
CA VAL A 67 8.46 27.41 -6.39
C VAL A 67 9.76 28.11 -6.82
N LEU A 68 10.87 27.85 -6.12
CA LEU A 68 12.17 28.41 -6.49
C LEU A 68 12.62 27.91 -7.85
N TYR A 69 12.49 26.62 -8.12
CA TYR A 69 12.82 26.05 -9.41
C TYR A 69 11.95 26.64 -10.51
N TYR A 70 10.63 26.74 -10.30
CA TYR A 70 9.71 27.36 -11.25
C TYR A 70 10.09 28.81 -11.58
N ALA A 71 10.37 29.63 -10.55
CA ALA A 71 10.71 31.03 -10.72
C ALA A 71 12.07 31.23 -11.42
N VAL A 72 13.10 30.47 -11.02
CA VAL A 72 14.42 30.52 -11.66
C VAL A 72 14.36 30.00 -13.09
N ASN A 73 13.60 28.93 -13.32
CA ASN A 73 13.47 28.26 -14.60
C ASN A 73 12.40 28.88 -15.50
N TRP A 74 11.82 30.02 -15.12
CA TRP A 74 10.73 30.69 -15.84
C TRP A 74 11.03 30.87 -17.34
N LYS A 75 12.28 31.23 -17.68
CA LYS A 75 12.71 31.42 -19.07
C LYS A 75 12.71 30.11 -19.89
N TYR A 76 13.14 29.00 -19.30
CA TYR A 76 13.08 27.70 -19.95
C TYR A 76 11.63 27.26 -20.11
N LEU A 77 10.82 27.43 -19.07
CA LEU A 77 9.40 27.09 -19.11
C LEU A 77 8.67 27.86 -20.22
N ALA A 78 8.94 29.16 -20.35
CA ALA A 78 8.40 29.99 -21.43
C ALA A 78 8.84 29.55 -22.84
N SER A 79 10.01 28.89 -22.98
CA SER A 79 10.50 28.37 -24.27
C SER A 79 9.89 27.03 -24.67
N VAL A 80 9.53 26.19 -23.70
CA VAL A 80 8.92 24.87 -23.95
C VAL A 80 7.39 24.91 -23.86
N TRP A 81 6.82 25.99 -23.32
CA TRP A 81 5.39 26.18 -23.32
C TRP A 81 4.95 26.49 -24.75
N PRO A 82 4.07 25.69 -25.37
CA PRO A 82 3.48 26.05 -26.65
C PRO A 82 2.55 27.24 -26.40
N MET A 83 3.08 28.45 -26.52
CA MET A 83 2.26 29.63 -26.75
C MET A 83 1.87 29.59 -28.21
N SER A 84 0.66 29.08 -28.49
CA SER A 84 0.00 29.28 -29.78
C SER A 84 -0.22 30.76 -30.05
#